data_AF-A0A251RXW8-F1
#
_entry.id   AF-A0A251RXW8-F1
#
_cell.length_a   1.000
_cell.length_b   1.000
_cell.length_c   1.000
_cell.angle_alpha   90.00
_cell.angle_beta   90.00
_cell.angle_gamma   90.00
#
_symmetry.space_group_name_H-M   'P 1'
#
loop_
_entity.id
_entity.type
_entity.pdbx_description
1 polymer ?
#
loop_
_entity_poly.entity_id
_entity_poly.type
_entity_poly.pdbx_seq_one_letter_code
_entity_poly.pdbx_strand_id
1 'polypeptide(L)'
;MFSHIQNPNIFTWNTIIRSFSRSSNPRMAISLFIEMLCNSVVDPDNLTYPSVFKAYAELGLCKNGAQLHGRVLKLGLLFDDYITILCTCMRITGVSMRRLRCF
;
A
#
# COMPACT_ATOMS: atom_id res chain seq x y z
N MET A 1 -13.26 5.10 -16.45
CA MET A 1 -14.13 5.68 -15.40
C MET A 1 -13.34 6.62 -14.48
N PHE A 2 -12.19 6.22 -13.92
CA PHE A 2 -11.33 7.14 -13.13
C PHE A 2 -10.71 8.28 -13.95
N SER A 3 -10.39 8.05 -15.22
CA SER A 3 -9.82 9.03 -16.16
C SER A 3 -10.64 10.31 -16.37
N HIS A 4 -11.85 10.39 -15.83
CA HIS A 4 -12.73 11.55 -15.92
C HIS A 4 -12.86 12.35 -14.61
N ILE A 5 -12.24 11.89 -13.51
CA ILE A 5 -12.28 12.61 -12.23
C ILE A 5 -11.19 13.67 -12.25
N GLN A 6 -11.60 14.93 -12.45
CA GLN A 6 -10.72 16.08 -12.27
C GLN A 6 -10.53 16.31 -10.76
N ASN A 7 -9.28 16.31 -10.30
CA ASN A 7 -8.90 16.52 -8.89
C ASN A 7 -9.49 15.49 -7.90
N PRO A 8 -9.08 14.22 -7.99
CA PRO A 8 -9.53 13.19 -7.03
C PRO A 8 -9.13 13.53 -5.60
N ASN A 9 -10.08 13.44 -4.67
CA ASN A 9 -9.85 13.61 -3.25
C ASN A 9 -9.39 12.28 -2.59
N ILE A 10 -9.03 12.33 -1.30
CA ILE A 10 -8.56 11.15 -0.55
C ILE A 10 -9.56 9.99 -0.57
N PHE A 11 -10.86 10.29 -0.49
CA PHE A 11 -11.91 9.28 -0.55
C PHE A 11 -11.96 8.58 -1.91
N THR A 12 -11.81 9.34 -3.01
CA THR A 12 -11.75 8.79 -4.37
C THR A 12 -10.55 7.86 -4.53
N TRP A 13 -9.36 8.32 -4.12
CA TRP A 13 -8.14 7.50 -4.15
C TRP A 13 -8.31 6.21 -3.36
N ASN A 14 -8.75 6.31 -2.10
CA ASN A 14 -8.95 5.16 -1.23
C ASN A 14 -9.95 4.17 -1.82
N THR A 15 -11.07 4.65 -2.37
CA THR A 15 -12.08 3.78 -2.98
C THR A 15 -11.53 2.99 -4.15
N ILE A 16 -10.77 3.63 -5.03
CA ILE A 16 -10.33 3.02 -6.28
C ILE A 16 -9.13 2.10 -6.05
N ILE A 17 -8.16 2.52 -5.23
CA ILE A 17 -7.03 1.68 -4.83
C ILE A 17 -7.55 0.42 -4.11
N ARG A 18 -8.52 0.58 -3.20
CA ARG A 18 -9.16 -0.53 -2.50
C ARG A 18 -9.90 -1.47 -3.46
N SER A 19 -10.58 -0.94 -4.47
CA SER A 19 -11.28 -1.73 -5.48
C SER A 19 -10.29 -2.61 -6.28
N PHE A 20 -9.23 -2.01 -6.82
CA PHE A 20 -8.23 -2.75 -7.58
C PHE A 20 -7.42 -3.73 -6.73
N SER A 21 -7.19 -3.44 -5.45
CA SER A 21 -6.49 -4.37 -4.54
C SER A 21 -7.24 -5.68 -4.30
N ARG A 22 -8.57 -5.71 -4.56
CA ARG A 22 -9.43 -6.88 -4.43
C ARG A 22 -9.85 -7.47 -5.77
N SER A 23 -9.47 -6.86 -6.88
CA SER A 23 -9.83 -7.34 -8.21
C SER A 23 -8.79 -8.33 -8.74
N SER A 24 -9.01 -8.84 -9.96
CA SER A 24 -8.03 -9.66 -10.68
C SER A 24 -6.78 -8.89 -11.12
N ASN A 25 -6.74 -7.56 -10.93
CA ASN A 25 -5.62 -6.71 -11.32
C ASN A 25 -5.10 -5.85 -10.14
N PRO A 26 -4.49 -6.46 -9.11
CA PRO A 26 -3.89 -5.75 -7.99
C PRO A 26 -2.73 -4.84 -8.42
N ARG A 27 -2.11 -5.08 -9.58
CA ARG A 27 -1.03 -4.22 -10.10
C ARG A 27 -1.52 -2.79 -10.36
N MET A 28 -2.78 -2.65 -10.79
CA MET A 28 -3.37 -1.33 -10.99
C MET A 28 -3.47 -0.53 -9.68
N ALA A 29 -3.74 -1.19 -8.54
CA ALA A 29 -3.78 -0.53 -7.24
C ALA A 29 -2.42 0.08 -6.87
N ILE A 30 -1.32 -0.62 -7.19
CA ILE A 30 0.03 -0.13 -6.96
C ILE A 30 0.34 1.04 -7.90
N SER A 31 -0.01 0.93 -9.19
CA SER A 31 0.19 2.01 -10.17
C SER A 31 -0.54 3.29 -9.75
N LEU A 32 -1.79 3.18 -9.31
CA LEU A 32 -2.58 4.32 -8.81
C LEU A 32 -2.00 4.92 -7.53
N PHE A 33 -1.47 4.09 -6.63
CA PHE A 33 -0.77 4.58 -5.45
C PHE A 33 0.50 5.37 -5.82
N ILE A 34 1.27 4.91 -6.81
CA ILE A 34 2.45 5.63 -7.30
C ILE A 34 2.02 6.95 -7.97
N GLU A 35 0.94 6.92 -8.76
CA GLU A 35 0.37 8.13 -9.36
C GLU A 35 -0.05 9.16 -8.29
N MET A 36 -0.71 8.70 -7.23
CA MET A 36 -1.08 9.53 -6.08
C MET A 36 0.17 10.17 -5.44
N LEU A 37 1.24 9.39 -5.26
CA LEU A 37 2.49 9.86 -4.66
C LEU A 37 3.28 10.87 -5.52
N CYS A 38 3.23 10.71 -6.84
CA CYS A 38 4.05 11.50 -7.76
C CYS A 38 3.32 12.73 -8.31
N ASN A 39 2.00 12.63 -8.51
CA ASN A 39 1.24 13.59 -9.31
C ASN A 39 0.04 14.19 -8.57
N SER A 40 -0.29 13.71 -7.36
CA SER A 40 -1.38 14.27 -6.56
C SER A 40 -0.86 15.20 -5.47
N VAL A 41 -1.68 16.20 -5.12
CA VAL A 41 -1.50 17.03 -3.91
C VAL A 41 -2.06 16.35 -2.66
N VAL A 42 -2.72 15.20 -2.82
CA VAL A 42 -3.34 14.44 -1.73
C VAL A 42 -2.38 13.36 -1.27
N ASP A 43 -2.03 13.38 0.01
CA ASP A 43 -1.18 12.36 0.63
C ASP A 43 -1.96 11.07 0.96
N PRO A 44 -1.33 9.89 0.83
CA PRO A 44 -1.89 8.63 1.30
C PRO A 44 -2.14 8.63 2.80
N ASP A 45 -3.22 7.98 3.23
CA ASP A 45 -3.62 7.87 4.64
C ASP A 45 -3.58 6.41 5.13
N ASN A 46 -3.98 6.22 6.39
CA ASN A 46 -4.07 4.91 7.03
C ASN A 46 -5.06 3.94 6.34
N LEU A 47 -5.97 4.43 5.48
CA LEU A 47 -6.87 3.59 4.68
C LEU A 47 -6.26 3.23 3.32
N THR A 48 -5.34 4.04 2.80
CA THR A 48 -4.62 3.78 1.55
C THR A 48 -3.66 2.60 1.72
N TYR A 49 -2.77 2.67 2.72
CA TYR A 49 -1.65 1.71 2.87
C TYR A 49 -2.09 0.24 2.96
N PRO A 50 -3.14 -0.13 3.72
CA PRO A 50 -3.61 -1.51 3.77
C PRO A 50 -3.99 -2.10 2.42
N SER A 51 -4.66 -1.30 1.57
CA SER A 51 -5.08 -1.72 0.24
C SER A 51 -3.86 -1.96 -0.66
N VAL A 52 -2.83 -1.13 -0.52
CA VAL A 52 -1.57 -1.27 -1.27
C VAL A 52 -0.75 -2.46 -0.78
N PHE A 53 -0.68 -2.69 0.54
CA PHE A 53 -0.03 -3.87 1.12
C PHE A 53 -0.68 -5.16 0.63
N LYS A 54 -2.01 -5.21 0.59
CA LYS A 54 -2.72 -6.34 0.01
C LYS A 54 -2.29 -6.56 -1.45
N ALA A 55 -2.29 -5.52 -2.27
CA ALA A 55 -1.89 -5.64 -3.67
C ALA A 55 -0.45 -6.15 -3.85
N TYR A 56 0.49 -5.71 -3.02
CA TYR A 56 1.86 -6.23 -3.01
C TYR A 56 1.92 -7.71 -2.58
N ALA A 57 1.11 -8.12 -1.62
CA ALA A 57 1.05 -9.51 -1.15
C ALA A 57 0.50 -10.45 -2.24
N GLU A 58 -0.61 -10.07 -2.89
CA GLU A 58 -1.24 -10.83 -3.99
C GLU A 58 -0.28 -11.02 -5.18
N LEU A 59 0.63 -10.06 -5.41
CA LEU A 59 1.61 -10.11 -6.50
C LEU A 59 2.97 -10.73 -6.08
N GLY A 60 3.13 -11.14 -4.83
CA GLY A 60 4.41 -11.67 -4.32
C GLY A 60 5.55 -10.64 -4.27
N LEU A 61 5.24 -9.34 -4.34
CA LEU A 61 6.21 -8.24 -4.42
C LEU A 61 6.71 -7.80 -3.03
N CYS A 62 7.19 -8.75 -2.24
CA CYS A 62 7.54 -8.57 -0.82
C CYS A 62 8.63 -7.51 -0.60
N LYS A 63 9.59 -7.38 -1.52
CA LYS A 63 10.67 -6.37 -1.42
C LYS A 63 10.12 -4.94 -1.47
N ASN A 64 9.19 -4.68 -2.38
CA ASN A 64 8.53 -3.37 -2.51
C ASN A 64 7.62 -3.10 -1.31
N GLY A 65 6.88 -4.12 -0.85
CA GLY A 65 6.11 -4.06 0.39
C GLY A 65 6.96 -3.70 1.61
N ALA A 66 8.16 -4.26 1.73
CA ALA A 66 9.09 -3.94 2.82
C ALA A 66 9.60 -2.48 2.77
N GLN A 67 9.86 -1.94 1.58
CA GLN A 67 10.23 -0.52 1.44
C GLN A 67 9.07 0.39 1.84
N LEU A 68 7.84 0.06 1.43
CA LEU A 68 6.64 0.78 1.83
C LEU A 68 6.44 0.71 3.35
N HIS A 69 6.67 -0.45 3.96
CA HIS A 69 6.63 -0.63 5.41
C HIS A 69 7.63 0.31 6.12
N GLY A 70 8.86 0.41 5.61
CA GLY A 70 9.86 1.40 6.04
C GLY A 70 9.32 2.84 6.07
N ARG A 71 8.59 3.23 5.01
CA ARG A 71 7.98 4.56 4.91
C ARG A 71 6.86 4.75 5.93
N VAL A 72 5.96 3.78 6.07
CA VAL A 72 4.83 3.83 7.02
C VAL A 72 5.33 3.91 8.47
N LEU A 73 6.40 3.19 8.80
CA LEU A 73 7.07 3.26 10.12
C LEU A 73 7.55 4.70 10.41
N LYS A 74 8.22 5.33 9.44
CA LYS A 74 8.73 6.71 9.57
C LYS A 74 7.64 7.76 9.71
N LEU A 75 6.46 7.49 9.14
CA LEU A 75 5.29 8.37 9.25
C LEU A 75 4.51 8.19 10.55
N GLY A 76 4.89 7.23 11.42
CA GLY A 76 4.21 7.00 12.69
C GLY A 76 2.83 6.33 12.57
N LEU A 77 2.51 5.76 11.41
CA LEU A 77 1.18 5.21 11.09
C LEU A 77 0.95 3.77 11.59
N LEU A 78 1.83 3.23 12.41
CA LEU A 78 1.81 1.81 12.84
C LEU A 78 0.87 1.52 13.99
N PHE A 79 0.40 2.55 14.69
CA PHE A 79 -0.53 2.39 15.81
C PHE A 79 -1.93 1.97 15.36
N ASP A 80 -2.16 1.92 14.05
CA ASP A 80 -3.35 1.30 13.48
C ASP A 80 -3.12 -0.23 13.41
N ASP A 81 -3.75 -0.98 14.33
CA ASP A 81 -3.65 -2.44 14.46
C ASP A 81 -3.80 -3.17 13.11
N TYR A 82 -4.59 -2.57 12.21
CA TYR A 82 -4.85 -3.10 10.88
C TYR A 82 -3.61 -3.13 9.97
N ILE A 83 -2.76 -2.09 10.03
CA ILE A 83 -1.53 -2.01 9.24
C ILE A 83 -0.51 -3.03 9.75
N THR A 84 -0.42 -3.22 11.07
CA THR A 84 0.50 -4.16 11.69
C THR A 84 0.21 -5.62 11.30
N ILE A 85 -1.06 -6.01 11.25
CA ILE A 85 -1.49 -7.37 10.84
C ILE A 85 -1.20 -7.64 9.35
N LEU A 86 -1.39 -6.65 8.47
CA LEU A 86 -1.03 -6.79 7.06
C LEU A 86 0.49 -6.92 6.86
N CYS A 87 1.29 -6.26 7.71
CA CYS A 87 2.75 -6.36 7.67
C CYS A 87 3.26 -7.71 8.18
N THR A 88 2.58 -8.36 9.13
CA THR A 88 2.93 -9.73 9.56
C THR A 88 2.55 -10.78 8.53
N CYS A 89 1.48 -10.60 7.75
CA CYS A 89 1.15 -11.50 6.63
C CYS A 89 2.26 -11.54 5.57
N MET A 90 2.94 -10.42 5.27
CA MET A 90 4.12 -10.42 4.38
C MET A 90 5.32 -11.20 4.93
N ARG A 91 5.35 -11.49 6.23
CA ARG A 91 6.37 -12.33 6.87
C ARG A 91 6.02 -13.82 6.77
N ILE A 92 4.75 -14.17 6.58
CA ILE A 92 4.25 -15.55 6.48
C ILE A 92 4.45 -16.11 5.05
N THR A 93 4.50 -15.28 4.02
CA THR A 93 4.76 -15.69 2.62
C THR A 93 6.24 -16.03 2.31
N GLY A 94 7.08 -16.30 3.32
CA GLY A 94 8.38 -16.97 3.14
C GLY A 94 9.62 -16.07 3.05
N VAL A 95 9.52 -14.76 3.30
CA VAL A 95 10.73 -13.91 3.45
C VAL A 95 11.18 -13.94 4.91
N SER A 96 12.16 -14.80 5.19
CA SER A 96 12.85 -14.93 6.47
C SER A 96 13.21 -13.57 7.07
N MET A 97 12.61 -13.28 8.22
CA MET A 97 12.76 -12.06 9.01
C MET A 97 14.15 -11.86 9.65
N ARG A 98 15.13 -12.72 9.36
CA ARG A 98 16.43 -12.71 10.05
C ARG A 98 17.42 -11.67 9.51
N ARG A 99 17.05 -10.81 8.55
CA ARG A 99 17.98 -9.85 7.90
C ARG A 99 17.64 -8.37 8.01
N LEU A 100 16.81 -7.95 8.96
CA LEU A 100 16.58 -6.51 9.25
C LEU A 100 17.06 -6.11 10.66
N ARG A 101 18.17 -6.69 11.10
CA ARG A 101 19.15 -5.99 11.96
C ARG A 101 20.27 -5.54 11.02
N CYS A 102 20.12 -4.37 10.42
CA CYS A 102 21.16 -3.51 9.84
C CYS A 102 20.43 -2.42 9.06
N PHE A 103 20.05 -1.37 9.77
CA PHE A 103 20.09 0.07 9.44
C PHE A 103 19.21 0.81 10.45
#